data_AF-A0A1B8Y951-F1
#
_entry.id   AF-A0A1B8Y951-F1
#
_cell.length_a   1.000
_cell.length_b   1.000
_cell.length_c   1.000
_cell.angle_alpha   90.00
_cell.angle_beta   90.00
_cell.angle_gamma   90.00
#
_symmetry.space_group_name_H-M   'P 1'
#
loop_
_entity.id
_entity.type
_entity.pdbx_description
1 polymer ?
#
loop_
_entity_poly.entity_id
_entity_poly.type
_entity_poly.pdbx_seq_one_letter_code
_entity_poly.pdbx_strand_id
1 'polypeptide(L)'
;MSFLLVDDGTTAVAEALRVAPWMRGRGIAGAIQQFSLDFLRSNYPGATRIRFSGTSETPPTIMSRCRKVHSKSLISVVIPYEQMEEKIKLLEGRLEGVGGRRLPVALSPSEVLRLFEDPCTTERLLPKGLLIQSWFPLSTHRSNLELLRQRGVVWLYSQPSASISEICTGTHDSPYTPQEPSAPIPLSLPISSSLPNPSIVSHTSCGFLSLGTPPFPVPLGDGMCRFDIDLFGTDPVSAQSHVLHQLIEMQRVLPAGGGAVCYLFAETSLFPELNQFCQGLEPFYKVIEQHVLEIEV
;
A
#
# COMPACT_ATOMS: atom_id res chain seq x y z
N MET A 1 6.69 -6.95 -25.54
CA MET A 1 6.13 -7.26 -24.21
C MET A 1 7.15 -8.14 -23.53
N SER A 2 7.62 -7.75 -22.37
CA SER A 2 8.48 -8.57 -21.52
C SER A 2 7.65 -9.16 -20.38
N PHE A 3 8.15 -10.26 -19.83
CA PHE A 3 7.61 -10.88 -18.63
C PHE A 3 8.66 -10.89 -17.54
N LEU A 4 8.27 -10.50 -16.34
CA LEU A 4 9.04 -10.70 -15.12
C LEU A 4 8.45 -11.89 -14.37
N LEU A 5 9.23 -12.94 -14.16
CA LEU A 5 8.80 -14.08 -13.35
C LEU A 5 8.87 -13.73 -11.87
N VAL A 6 7.78 -13.99 -11.16
CA VAL A 6 7.57 -13.68 -9.75
C VAL A 6 6.87 -14.87 -9.08
N ASP A 7 6.68 -14.80 -7.76
CA ASP A 7 5.98 -15.84 -6.98
C ASP A 7 6.63 -17.22 -7.19
N ASP A 8 7.96 -17.29 -7.00
CA ASP A 8 8.78 -18.49 -7.25
C ASP A 8 8.63 -19.06 -8.68
N GLY A 9 8.34 -18.21 -9.65
CA GLY A 9 8.21 -18.57 -11.07
C GLY A 9 6.82 -19.05 -11.48
N THR A 10 5.85 -19.06 -10.57
CA THR A 10 4.48 -19.49 -10.86
C THR A 10 3.62 -18.41 -11.53
N THR A 11 4.03 -17.14 -11.42
CA THR A 11 3.36 -15.98 -11.99
C THR A 11 4.32 -15.22 -12.92
N ALA A 12 3.84 -14.83 -14.09
CA ALA A 12 4.52 -13.89 -14.97
C ALA A 12 3.85 -12.50 -14.92
N VAL A 13 4.57 -11.46 -14.54
CA VAL A 13 4.09 -10.08 -14.62
C VAL A 13 4.40 -9.54 -16.00
N ALA A 14 3.37 -9.21 -16.78
CA ALA A 14 3.53 -8.61 -18.11
C ALA A 14 3.81 -7.12 -17.99
N GLU A 15 4.89 -6.68 -18.62
CA GLU A 15 5.24 -5.28 -18.72
C GLU A 15 4.68 -4.65 -20.01
N ALA A 16 4.61 -3.32 -20.01
CA ALA A 16 3.99 -2.56 -21.08
C ALA A 16 4.53 -2.93 -22.48
N LEU A 17 3.61 -3.12 -23.43
CA LEU A 17 3.93 -3.20 -24.85
C LEU A 17 3.80 -1.82 -25.48
N ARG A 18 4.77 -1.47 -26.33
CA ARG A 18 4.76 -0.25 -27.12
C ARG A 18 5.08 -0.59 -28.57
N VAL A 19 4.36 0.07 -29.48
CA VAL A 19 4.62 0.04 -30.92
C VAL A 19 4.70 1.49 -31.39
N ALA A 20 5.76 1.79 -32.14
CA ALA A 20 5.98 3.12 -32.72
C ALA A 20 4.75 3.59 -33.52
N PRO A 21 4.36 4.88 -33.45
CA PRO A 21 3.13 5.37 -34.09
C PRO A 21 2.97 4.97 -35.56
N TRP A 22 4.02 5.08 -36.37
CA TRP A 22 4.02 4.75 -37.80
C TRP A 22 3.92 3.24 -38.12
N MET A 23 4.07 2.38 -37.11
CA MET A 23 3.99 0.92 -37.20
C MET A 23 2.66 0.36 -36.69
N ARG A 24 1.80 1.19 -36.11
CA ARG A 24 0.48 0.78 -35.59
C ARG A 24 -0.44 0.36 -36.73
N GLY A 25 -1.43 -0.50 -36.43
CA GLY A 25 -2.38 -1.03 -37.41
C GLY A 25 -1.83 -2.16 -38.30
N ARG A 26 -0.55 -2.53 -38.16
CA ARG A 26 0.12 -3.57 -38.98
C ARG A 26 0.22 -4.93 -38.30
N GLY A 27 -0.54 -5.18 -37.22
CA GLY A 27 -0.51 -6.45 -36.47
C GLY A 27 0.74 -6.68 -35.59
N ILE A 28 1.73 -5.78 -35.59
CA ILE A 28 3.01 -5.95 -34.88
C ILE A 28 2.83 -6.19 -33.38
N ALA A 29 1.90 -5.49 -32.74
CA ALA A 29 1.60 -5.72 -31.32
C ALA A 29 1.20 -7.17 -31.05
N GLY A 30 0.34 -7.74 -31.90
CA GLY A 30 -0.10 -9.13 -31.78
C GLY A 30 1.04 -10.12 -32.03
N ALA A 31 1.90 -9.87 -33.03
CA ALA A 31 3.06 -10.71 -33.30
C ALA A 31 4.05 -10.73 -32.11
N ILE A 32 4.32 -9.56 -31.51
CA ILE A 32 5.17 -9.46 -30.31
C ILE A 32 4.50 -10.18 -29.13
N GLN A 33 3.19 -9.99 -28.92
CA GLN A 33 2.48 -10.66 -27.83
C GLN A 33 2.54 -12.18 -27.97
N GLN A 34 2.27 -12.70 -29.17
CA GLN A 34 2.29 -14.13 -29.46
C GLN A 34 3.68 -14.71 -29.21
N PHE A 35 4.73 -14.08 -29.76
CA PHE A 35 6.11 -14.52 -29.53
C PHE A 35 6.45 -14.58 -28.04
N SER A 36 6.13 -13.53 -27.28
CA SER A 36 6.41 -13.49 -25.84
C SER A 36 5.65 -14.58 -25.08
N LEU A 37 4.39 -14.84 -25.43
CA LEU A 37 3.56 -15.88 -24.81
C LEU A 37 4.09 -17.29 -25.11
N ASP A 38 4.45 -17.55 -26.37
CA ASP A 38 5.01 -18.84 -26.78
C ASP A 38 6.37 -19.09 -26.12
N PHE A 39 7.19 -18.04 -25.99
CA PHE A 39 8.45 -18.10 -25.26
C PHE A 39 8.23 -18.42 -23.78
N LEU A 40 7.28 -17.75 -23.12
CA LEU A 40 6.95 -17.99 -21.71
C LEU A 40 6.52 -19.45 -21.50
N ARG A 41 5.58 -19.95 -22.31
CA ARG A 41 5.07 -21.33 -22.20
C ARG A 41 6.15 -22.39 -22.43
N SER A 42 7.04 -22.14 -23.40
CA SER A 42 8.07 -23.12 -23.78
C SER A 42 9.23 -23.19 -22.78
N ASN A 43 9.63 -22.05 -22.22
CA ASN A 43 10.83 -21.95 -21.38
C ASN A 43 10.51 -21.95 -19.87
N TYR A 44 9.29 -21.60 -19.49
CA TYR A 44 8.86 -21.49 -18.10
C TYR A 44 7.51 -22.18 -17.89
N PRO A 45 7.43 -23.51 -18.06
CA PRO A 45 6.17 -24.25 -17.96
C PRO A 45 5.54 -24.22 -16.56
N GLY A 46 6.28 -23.79 -15.52
CA GLY A 46 5.75 -23.57 -14.18
C GLY A 46 4.92 -22.29 -14.03
N ALA A 47 4.98 -21.36 -14.99
CA ALA A 47 4.20 -20.13 -14.97
C ALA A 47 2.75 -20.44 -15.38
N THR A 48 1.84 -20.45 -14.39
CA THR A 48 0.43 -20.82 -14.56
C THR A 48 -0.50 -19.63 -14.76
N ARG A 49 0.01 -18.42 -14.53
CA ARG A 49 -0.77 -17.18 -14.63
C ARG A 49 0.08 -16.01 -15.09
N ILE A 50 -0.59 -15.08 -15.77
CA ILE A 50 -0.05 -13.78 -16.12
C ILE A 50 -0.82 -12.71 -15.35
N ARG A 51 -0.09 -11.82 -14.68
CA ARG A 51 -0.64 -10.59 -14.10
C ARG A 51 -0.15 -9.37 -14.84
N PHE A 52 -0.95 -8.33 -14.88
CA PHE A 52 -0.51 -7.03 -15.39
C PHE A 52 -1.35 -5.91 -14.77
N SER A 53 -0.74 -4.74 -14.65
CA SER A 53 -1.43 -3.55 -14.19
C SER A 53 -1.92 -2.72 -15.36
N GLY A 54 -3.16 -2.24 -15.27
CA GLY A 54 -3.81 -1.35 -16.22
C GLY A 54 -4.35 -0.11 -15.54
N THR A 55 -4.86 0.83 -16.35
CA THR A 55 -5.55 2.04 -15.89
C THR A 55 -7.02 1.98 -16.30
N SER A 56 -7.81 2.99 -15.93
CA SER A 56 -9.19 3.16 -16.41
C SER A 56 -9.31 3.27 -17.94
N GLU A 57 -8.19 3.52 -18.65
CA GLU A 57 -8.13 3.56 -20.12
C GLU A 57 -7.94 2.17 -20.75
N THR A 58 -7.86 1.11 -19.93
CA THR A 58 -7.71 -0.26 -20.43
C THR A 58 -8.91 -0.65 -21.30
N PRO A 59 -8.69 -1.11 -22.55
CA PRO A 59 -9.79 -1.45 -23.45
C PRO A 59 -10.76 -2.48 -22.84
N PRO A 60 -12.09 -2.28 -22.97
CA PRO A 60 -13.08 -3.22 -22.44
C PRO A 60 -12.93 -4.66 -22.96
N THR A 61 -12.41 -4.82 -24.19
CA THR A 61 -12.13 -6.12 -24.81
C THR A 61 -11.03 -6.91 -24.11
N ILE A 62 -10.08 -6.21 -23.44
CA ILE A 62 -9.07 -6.85 -22.61
C ILE A 62 -9.68 -7.15 -21.23
N MET A 63 -10.43 -6.19 -20.67
CA MET A 63 -11.06 -6.36 -19.36
C MET A 63 -12.04 -7.55 -19.32
N SER A 64 -12.75 -7.85 -20.41
CA SER A 64 -13.68 -8.98 -20.46
C SER A 64 -12.99 -10.36 -20.48
N ARG A 65 -11.70 -10.41 -20.81
CA ARG A 65 -10.92 -11.66 -20.89
C ARG A 65 -10.07 -11.91 -19.66
N CYS A 66 -10.01 -10.95 -18.74
CA CYS A 66 -9.14 -10.99 -17.58
C CYS A 66 -9.97 -10.90 -16.30
N ARG A 67 -9.51 -11.56 -15.24
CA ARG A 67 -10.06 -11.38 -13.91
C ARG A 67 -9.44 -10.13 -13.28
N LYS A 68 -10.25 -9.16 -12.87
CA LYS A 68 -9.77 -8.05 -12.02
C LYS A 68 -9.55 -8.60 -10.60
N VAL A 69 -8.30 -8.60 -10.15
CA VAL A 69 -7.92 -9.14 -8.83
C VAL A 69 -7.72 -8.05 -7.78
N HIS A 70 -7.28 -6.85 -8.18
CA HIS A 70 -7.17 -5.70 -7.26
C HIS A 70 -7.35 -4.37 -7.98
N SER A 71 -7.53 -3.31 -7.19
CA SER A 71 -7.41 -1.93 -7.67
C SER A 71 -6.94 -1.01 -6.55
N LYS A 72 -6.18 0.00 -6.93
CA LYS A 72 -5.77 1.10 -6.06
C LYS A 72 -6.16 2.43 -6.70
N SER A 73 -6.53 3.39 -5.87
CA SER A 73 -6.65 4.78 -6.30
C SER A 73 -5.26 5.39 -6.46
N LEU A 74 -5.13 6.28 -7.43
CA LEU A 74 -3.90 6.95 -7.80
C LEU A 74 -4.03 8.45 -7.58
N ILE A 75 -3.10 9.04 -6.85
CA ILE A 75 -2.88 10.48 -6.78
C ILE A 75 -1.51 10.75 -7.37
N SER A 76 -1.38 11.76 -8.23
CA SER A 76 -0.08 12.15 -8.76
C SER A 76 0.15 13.64 -8.63
N VAL A 77 1.31 13.99 -8.10
CA VAL A 77 1.70 15.37 -7.80
C VAL A 77 3.11 15.64 -8.31
N VAL A 78 3.39 16.89 -8.63
CA VAL A 78 4.72 17.39 -8.95
C VAL A 78 5.18 18.32 -7.84
N ILE A 79 6.45 18.15 -7.43
CA ILE A 79 7.10 18.96 -6.41
C ILE A 79 8.43 19.45 -6.99
N PRO A 80 8.49 20.71 -7.47
CA PRO A 80 9.76 21.30 -7.90
C PRO A 80 10.78 21.33 -6.76
N TYR A 81 12.06 21.22 -7.10
CA TYR A 81 13.16 21.22 -6.12
C TYR A 81 13.07 22.39 -5.12
N GLU A 82 12.89 23.61 -5.63
CA GLU A 82 12.84 24.84 -4.82
C GLU A 82 11.65 24.90 -3.87
N GLN A 83 10.61 24.10 -4.12
CA GLN A 83 9.41 24.05 -3.29
C GLN A 83 9.41 22.85 -2.33
N MET A 84 10.37 21.92 -2.44
CA MET A 84 10.35 20.66 -1.70
C MET A 84 10.23 20.86 -0.19
N GLU A 85 11.06 21.73 0.39
CA GLU A 85 11.04 22.00 1.83
C GLU A 85 9.76 22.70 2.29
N GLU A 86 9.25 23.67 1.50
CA GLU A 86 7.97 24.34 1.77
C GLU A 86 6.81 23.33 1.77
N LYS A 87 6.77 22.44 0.77
CA LYS A 87 5.71 21.44 0.64
C LYS A 87 5.77 20.40 1.74
N ILE A 88 6.96 19.96 2.16
CA ILE A 88 7.10 19.06 3.31
C ILE A 88 6.58 19.74 4.59
N LYS A 89 6.98 20.99 4.86
CA LYS A 89 6.49 21.76 6.03
C LYS A 89 4.97 21.97 6.01
N LEU A 90 4.39 22.21 4.83
CA LEU A 90 2.94 22.31 4.65
C LEU A 90 2.23 21.02 5.08
N LEU A 91 2.78 19.86 4.71
CA LEU A 91 2.23 18.56 5.06
C LEU A 91 2.45 18.20 6.53
N GLU A 92 3.60 18.57 7.11
CA GLU A 92 3.90 18.44 8.55
C GLU A 92 2.84 19.18 9.39
N GLY A 93 2.60 20.47 9.09
CA GLY A 93 1.63 21.28 9.84
C GLY A 93 0.20 20.75 9.76
N ARG A 94 -0.16 20.02 8.69
CA ARG A 94 -1.46 19.33 8.58
C ARG A 94 -1.55 18.12 9.49
N LEU A 95 -0.44 17.39 9.66
CA LEU A 95 -0.41 16.20 10.49
C LEU A 95 -0.40 16.53 11.99
N GLU A 96 0.25 17.64 12.38
CA GLU A 96 0.25 18.13 13.76
C GLU A 96 -1.17 18.40 14.30
N GLY A 97 -2.09 18.83 13.43
CA GLY A 97 -3.49 19.08 13.80
C GLY A 97 -4.34 17.81 14.03
N VAL A 98 -3.85 16.62 13.68
CA VAL A 98 -4.64 15.36 13.65
C VAL A 98 -4.42 14.49 14.91
N GLY A 99 -3.56 14.92 15.83
CA GLY A 99 -3.29 14.21 17.08
C GLY A 99 -2.29 13.06 16.90
N GLY A 100 -1.31 12.98 17.80
CA GLY A 100 -0.13 12.14 17.66
C GLY A 100 -0.44 10.65 17.50
N ARG A 101 -0.30 10.14 16.27
CA ARG A 101 -0.10 8.70 16.02
C ARG A 101 1.38 8.36 15.98
N ARG A 102 1.68 7.06 16.13
CA ARG A 102 3.06 6.56 16.07
C ARG A 102 3.68 6.87 14.71
N LEU A 103 4.90 7.40 14.76
CA LEU A 103 5.72 7.67 13.60
C LEU A 103 6.02 6.36 12.84
N PRO A 104 5.92 6.34 11.50
CA PRO A 104 6.38 5.23 10.69
C PRO A 104 7.88 4.99 10.94
N VAL A 105 8.26 3.73 11.07
CA VAL A 105 9.66 3.32 11.27
C VAL A 105 10.15 2.60 10.03
N ALA A 106 11.37 2.93 9.58
CA ALA A 106 12.02 2.23 8.50
C ALA A 106 12.37 0.80 8.92
N LEU A 107 11.95 -0.18 8.13
CA LEU A 107 12.21 -1.59 8.41
C LEU A 107 13.55 -2.03 7.80
N SER A 108 14.33 -2.75 8.59
CA SER A 108 15.48 -3.52 8.10
C SER A 108 15.02 -4.73 7.27
N PRO A 109 15.87 -5.31 6.41
CA PRO A 109 15.52 -6.49 5.61
C PRO A 109 14.96 -7.65 6.43
N SER A 110 15.53 -7.91 7.62
CA SER A 110 15.05 -8.97 8.51
C SER A 110 13.69 -8.66 9.15
N GLU A 111 13.37 -7.38 9.36
CA GLU A 111 12.05 -6.96 9.84
C GLU A 111 10.98 -7.08 8.76
N VAL A 112 11.32 -6.77 7.50
CA VAL A 112 10.42 -6.98 6.36
C VAL A 112 10.02 -8.45 6.24
N LEU A 113 10.99 -9.37 6.33
CA LEU A 113 10.69 -10.81 6.27
C LEU A 113 9.78 -11.24 7.43
N ARG A 114 10.12 -10.83 8.67
CA ARG A 114 9.33 -11.14 9.87
C ARG A 114 7.90 -10.58 9.81
N LEU A 115 7.70 -9.42 9.17
CA LEU A 115 6.37 -8.82 9.01
C LEU A 115 5.40 -9.74 8.25
N PHE A 116 5.91 -10.51 7.28
CA PHE A 116 5.12 -11.41 6.45
C PHE A 116 5.21 -12.89 6.85
N GLU A 117 5.90 -13.21 7.95
CA GLU A 117 5.89 -14.55 8.53
C GLU A 117 4.55 -14.85 9.23
N ASP A 118 3.88 -13.83 9.78
CA ASP A 118 2.54 -13.95 10.37
C ASP A 118 1.43 -13.83 9.30
N PRO A 119 0.65 -14.90 9.06
CA PRO A 119 -0.46 -14.87 8.11
C PRO A 119 -1.53 -13.86 8.50
N CYS A 120 -1.79 -13.67 9.81
CA CYS A 120 -2.83 -12.73 10.27
C CYS A 120 -2.45 -11.29 9.95
N THR A 121 -1.20 -10.90 10.22
CA THR A 121 -0.69 -9.58 9.85
C THR A 121 -0.71 -9.37 8.34
N THR A 122 -0.31 -10.39 7.58
CA THR A 122 -0.27 -10.34 6.11
C THR A 122 -1.67 -10.14 5.52
N GLU A 123 -2.66 -10.92 5.97
CA GLU A 123 -4.04 -10.82 5.48
C GLU A 123 -4.67 -9.47 5.81
N ARG A 124 -4.36 -8.90 6.99
CA ARG A 124 -4.88 -7.58 7.38
C ARG A 124 -4.24 -6.44 6.59
N LEU A 125 -2.95 -6.49 6.32
CA LEU A 125 -2.25 -5.49 5.51
C LEU A 125 -2.59 -5.61 4.03
N LEU A 126 -2.73 -6.84 3.55
CA LEU A 126 -2.92 -7.21 2.15
C LEU A 126 -4.17 -8.09 2.02
N PRO A 127 -5.39 -7.54 2.12
CA PRO A 127 -6.64 -8.32 2.12
C PRO A 127 -6.89 -9.12 0.83
N LYS A 128 -6.07 -8.92 -0.22
CA LYS A 128 -6.09 -9.71 -1.46
C LYS A 128 -4.78 -10.47 -1.73
N GLY A 129 -3.89 -10.56 -0.74
CA GLY A 129 -2.61 -11.25 -0.82
C GLY A 129 -1.63 -10.67 -1.85
N LEU A 130 -1.86 -9.43 -2.29
CA LEU A 130 -1.08 -8.76 -3.33
C LEU A 130 -0.32 -7.56 -2.76
N LEU A 131 1.00 -7.65 -2.85
CA LEU A 131 1.94 -6.57 -2.65
C LEU A 131 2.20 -5.89 -4.00
N ILE A 132 1.45 -4.83 -4.29
CA ILE A 132 1.59 -4.08 -5.54
C ILE A 132 2.58 -2.94 -5.30
N GLN A 133 3.72 -3.00 -5.99
CA GLN A 133 4.76 -1.97 -5.94
C GLN A 133 4.84 -1.28 -7.31
N SER A 134 4.60 0.04 -7.37
CA SER A 134 4.44 0.80 -8.60
C SER A 134 3.39 0.15 -9.52
N TRP A 135 3.83 -0.56 -10.57
CA TRP A 135 2.98 -1.28 -11.53
C TRP A 135 3.20 -2.79 -11.50
N PHE A 136 3.91 -3.31 -10.49
CA PHE A 136 4.28 -4.71 -10.35
C PHE A 136 3.40 -5.39 -9.29
N PRO A 137 2.41 -6.20 -9.67
CA PRO A 137 1.60 -6.97 -8.74
C PRO A 137 2.33 -8.25 -8.29
N LEU A 138 2.87 -8.23 -7.08
CA LEU A 138 3.63 -9.33 -6.49
C LEU A 138 2.84 -10.00 -5.36
N SER A 139 3.15 -11.24 -5.02
CA SER A 139 2.77 -11.82 -3.72
C SER A 139 3.89 -11.64 -2.69
N THR A 140 3.64 -11.95 -1.42
CA THR A 140 4.61 -11.81 -0.31
C THR A 140 5.66 -12.93 -0.25
N HIS A 141 5.84 -13.69 -1.34
CA HIS A 141 6.89 -14.69 -1.44
C HIS A 141 8.27 -14.07 -1.17
N ARG A 142 9.13 -14.82 -0.48
CA ARG A 142 10.47 -14.37 -0.11
C ARG A 142 11.28 -13.91 -1.34
N SER A 143 11.14 -14.59 -2.48
CA SER A 143 11.77 -14.21 -3.75
C SER A 143 11.41 -12.78 -4.18
N ASN A 144 10.15 -12.39 -3.98
CA ASN A 144 9.64 -11.07 -4.38
C ASN A 144 10.05 -10.00 -3.37
N LEU A 145 10.04 -10.30 -2.07
CA LEU A 145 10.54 -9.38 -1.05
C LEU A 145 12.02 -9.06 -1.28
N GLU A 146 12.80 -10.09 -1.63
CA GLU A 146 14.21 -9.94 -1.98
C GLU A 146 14.40 -9.14 -3.29
N LEU A 147 13.56 -9.36 -4.31
CA LEU A 147 13.54 -8.55 -5.52
C LEU A 147 13.30 -7.06 -5.20
N LEU A 148 12.32 -6.74 -4.35
CA LEU A 148 12.04 -5.36 -3.96
C LEU A 148 13.19 -4.74 -3.15
N ARG A 149 13.85 -5.53 -2.30
CA ARG A 149 15.07 -5.11 -1.59
C ARG A 149 16.21 -4.77 -2.57
N GLN A 150 16.44 -5.61 -3.58
CA GLN A 150 17.46 -5.38 -4.60
C GLN A 150 17.15 -4.12 -5.44
N ARG A 151 15.87 -3.79 -5.61
CA ARG A 151 15.42 -2.54 -6.23
C ARG A 151 15.55 -1.31 -5.32
N GLY A 152 16.05 -1.46 -4.10
CA GLY A 152 16.25 -0.34 -3.16
C GLY A 152 14.96 0.25 -2.62
N VAL A 153 13.86 -0.52 -2.59
CA VAL A 153 12.58 -0.06 -2.04
C VAL A 153 12.73 0.21 -0.54
N VAL A 154 12.26 1.38 -0.10
CA VAL A 154 12.21 1.79 1.30
C VAL A 154 10.90 1.37 1.92
N TRP A 155 10.97 0.62 3.02
CA TRP A 155 9.81 0.07 3.73
C TRP A 155 9.60 0.85 5.01
N LEU A 156 8.47 1.53 5.14
CA LEU A 156 8.07 2.17 6.40
C LEU A 156 6.85 1.46 6.96
N TYR A 157 6.87 1.18 8.27
CA TYR A 157 5.80 0.49 8.96
C TYR A 157 5.39 1.22 10.24
N SER A 158 4.10 1.30 10.50
CA SER A 158 3.55 1.70 11.79
C SER A 158 2.71 0.58 12.38
N GLN A 159 2.97 0.28 13.65
CA GLN A 159 2.18 -0.67 14.41
C GLN A 159 0.74 -0.17 14.56
N PRO A 160 -0.25 -1.07 14.63
CA PRO A 160 -1.61 -0.66 14.87
C PRO A 160 -1.77 0.17 16.15
N SER A 161 -2.66 1.14 16.10
CA SER A 161 -3.03 1.90 17.30
C SER A 161 -3.73 0.93 18.24
N ALA A 162 -3.14 0.67 19.41
CA ALA A 162 -3.86 -0.06 20.44
C ALA A 162 -5.14 0.73 20.76
N SER A 163 -6.30 0.11 20.58
CA SER A 163 -7.53 0.64 21.15
C SER A 163 -7.28 0.80 22.65
N ILE A 164 -7.50 2.00 23.17
CA ILE A 164 -7.42 2.29 24.60
C ILE A 164 -8.54 1.49 25.28
N SER A 165 -8.30 0.24 25.63
CA SER A 165 -9.24 -0.57 26.41
C SER A 165 -8.57 -1.65 27.27
N GLU A 166 -7.25 -1.60 27.49
CA GLU A 166 -6.57 -2.51 28.42
C GLU A 166 -5.51 -1.79 29.29
N ILE A 167 -5.92 -0.73 29.99
CA ILE A 167 -5.26 -0.37 31.26
C ILE A 167 -6.35 0.12 32.22
N CYS A 168 -7.11 -0.81 32.78
CA CYS A 168 -7.85 -0.62 34.03
C CYS A 168 -8.08 -1.97 34.68
N THR A 169 -7.29 -2.25 35.73
CA THR A 169 -7.66 -2.85 37.03
C THR A 169 -6.67 -3.92 37.53
N GLY A 170 -6.17 -3.69 38.74
CA GLY A 170 -5.17 -4.48 39.46
C GLY A 170 -4.01 -3.56 39.84
N THR A 171 -3.92 -3.01 41.05
CA THR A 171 -4.16 -3.64 42.35
C THR A 171 -4.46 -2.55 43.38
N HIS A 172 -5.60 -2.64 44.06
CA HIS A 172 -5.85 -1.91 45.30
C HIS A 172 -5.14 -2.65 46.43
N ASP A 173 -4.29 -1.96 47.20
CA ASP A 173 -3.81 -2.44 48.49
C ASP A 173 -4.07 -1.40 49.59
N SER A 174 -5.06 -1.74 50.44
CA SER A 174 -5.07 -1.58 51.91
C SER A 174 -5.39 -0.20 52.55
N PRO A 175 -5.73 -0.13 53.86
CA PRO A 175 -7.01 -0.57 54.45
C PRO A 175 -7.62 0.50 55.41
N TYR A 176 -8.83 0.24 55.94
CA TYR A 176 -9.41 0.62 57.26
C TYR A 176 -10.92 0.96 57.18
N THR A 177 -11.73 0.05 57.72
CA THR A 177 -13.11 0.18 58.24
C THR A 177 -13.09 0.79 59.67
N PRO A 178 -14.21 1.04 60.42
CA PRO A 178 -15.61 0.60 60.23
C PRO A 178 -16.73 1.63 60.57
N GLN A 179 -17.97 1.40 60.09
CA GLN A 179 -19.19 1.50 60.91
C GLN A 179 -20.46 1.00 60.18
N GLU A 180 -21.13 0.03 60.80
CA GLU A 180 -22.47 -0.53 60.53
C GLU A 180 -23.50 0.12 61.50
N PRO A 181 -24.81 -0.23 61.54
CA PRO A 181 -25.66 -1.01 60.62
C PRO A 181 -27.06 -0.39 60.37
N SER A 182 -27.78 -0.82 59.32
CA SER A 182 -29.26 -0.84 59.29
C SER A 182 -29.79 -1.84 58.25
N ALA A 183 -30.72 -2.68 58.72
CA ALA A 183 -31.37 -3.86 58.11
C ALA A 183 -32.62 -3.47 57.25
N PRO A 184 -33.44 -4.40 56.68
CA PRO A 184 -33.13 -5.56 55.80
C PRO A 184 -34.15 -5.83 54.62
N ILE A 185 -33.78 -6.73 53.66
CA ILE A 185 -34.61 -7.60 52.74
C ILE A 185 -35.35 -6.93 51.51
N PRO A 186 -35.66 -7.60 50.34
CA PRO A 186 -35.34 -8.95 49.78
C PRO A 186 -34.71 -9.03 48.36
N LEU A 187 -34.13 -10.21 48.11
CA LEU A 187 -34.02 -11.00 46.86
C LEU A 187 -34.62 -10.46 45.55
N SER A 188 -33.82 -10.49 44.48
CA SER A 188 -34.23 -10.90 43.13
C SER A 188 -33.01 -11.26 42.27
N LEU A 189 -32.80 -12.55 42.01
CA LEU A 189 -32.02 -13.01 40.86
C LEU A 189 -32.88 -12.86 39.60
N PRO A 190 -32.32 -12.37 38.50
CA PRO A 190 -32.69 -12.90 37.20
C PRO A 190 -31.49 -13.62 36.60
N ILE A 191 -31.67 -14.92 36.40
CA ILE A 191 -30.98 -15.68 35.36
C ILE A 191 -31.27 -14.95 34.05
N SER A 192 -30.25 -14.34 33.45
CA SER A 192 -30.31 -13.91 32.06
C SER A 192 -29.22 -14.64 31.29
N SER A 193 -29.66 -15.72 30.67
CA SER A 193 -28.99 -16.40 29.57
C SER A 193 -28.78 -15.41 28.42
N SER A 194 -27.55 -14.94 28.22
CA SER A 194 -27.13 -14.40 26.93
C SER A 194 -25.86 -15.13 26.49
N LEU A 195 -26.05 -15.99 25.49
CA LEU A 195 -24.98 -16.49 24.64
C LEU A 195 -24.19 -15.31 24.08
N PRO A 196 -22.85 -15.39 23.98
CA PRO A 196 -22.09 -14.33 23.34
C PRO A 196 -22.49 -14.25 21.86
N ASN A 197 -23.01 -13.09 21.49
CA ASN A 197 -23.36 -12.74 20.12
C ASN A 197 -22.07 -12.72 19.28
N PRO A 198 -21.94 -13.49 18.18
CA PRO A 198 -20.68 -13.63 17.44
C PRO A 198 -20.46 -12.50 16.41
N SER A 199 -20.81 -11.26 16.78
CA SER A 199 -20.90 -10.17 15.79
C SER A 199 -20.51 -8.80 16.34
N ILE A 200 -19.44 -8.71 17.13
CA ILE A 200 -18.65 -7.47 17.23
C ILE A 200 -17.18 -7.91 17.27
N VAL A 201 -16.65 -8.28 16.11
CA VAL A 201 -15.20 -8.26 15.92
C VAL A 201 -14.83 -6.79 16.01
N SER A 202 -14.36 -6.38 17.19
CA SER A 202 -13.71 -5.09 17.38
C SER A 202 -12.78 -4.87 16.20
N HIS A 203 -12.85 -3.72 15.54
CA HIS A 203 -11.87 -3.29 14.55
C HIS A 203 -10.51 -3.16 15.25
N THR A 204 -9.88 -4.30 15.50
CA THR A 204 -8.54 -4.39 16.07
C THR A 204 -7.64 -3.84 14.99
N SER A 205 -7.13 -2.63 15.24
CA SER A 205 -6.33 -1.86 14.30
C SER A 205 -5.34 -2.80 13.58
N CYS A 206 -5.27 -2.68 12.26
CA CYS A 206 -4.20 -3.28 11.48
C CYS A 206 -3.04 -2.28 11.42
N GLY A 207 -1.81 -2.78 11.35
CA GLY A 207 -0.66 -1.90 11.09
C GLY A 207 -0.79 -1.23 9.73
N PHE A 208 0.08 -0.28 9.45
CA PHE A 208 0.14 0.40 8.16
C PHE A 208 1.53 0.25 7.56
N LEU A 209 1.59 -0.03 6.27
CA LEU A 209 2.85 -0.22 5.54
C LEU A 209 2.88 0.73 4.34
N SER A 210 4.04 1.32 4.07
CA SER A 210 4.30 1.99 2.80
C SER A 210 5.62 1.54 2.17
N LEU A 211 5.64 1.50 0.85
CA LEU A 211 6.81 1.21 0.03
C LEU A 211 7.15 2.43 -0.82
N GLY A 212 8.38 2.91 -0.75
CA GLY A 212 8.89 4.00 -1.59
C GLY A 212 9.96 3.49 -2.55
N THR A 213 9.84 3.78 -3.85
CA THR A 213 10.91 3.48 -4.82
C THR A 213 12.13 4.37 -4.59
N PRO A 214 13.37 3.96 -4.89
CA PRO A 214 14.43 4.95 -5.06
C PRO A 214 14.04 5.93 -6.19
N PRO A 215 14.27 7.25 -6.05
CA PRO A 215 14.00 8.19 -7.13
C PRO A 215 14.79 7.84 -8.38
N PHE A 216 14.11 7.83 -9.54
CA PHE A 216 14.76 7.55 -10.82
C PHE A 216 14.45 8.65 -11.83
N PRO A 217 15.42 9.02 -12.69
CA PRO A 217 15.28 10.14 -13.61
C PRO A 217 14.18 9.88 -14.64
N VAL A 218 13.42 10.92 -14.98
CA VAL A 218 12.40 10.88 -16.02
C VAL A 218 12.59 12.01 -17.03
N PRO A 219 12.20 11.82 -18.31
CA PRO A 219 12.41 12.80 -19.37
C PRO A 219 11.35 13.92 -19.33
N LEU A 220 11.26 14.64 -18.20
CA LEU A 220 10.31 15.74 -17.98
C LEU A 220 11.00 17.13 -17.87
N GLY A 221 12.32 17.19 -18.01
CA GLY A 221 13.11 18.43 -17.82
C GLY A 221 13.65 18.57 -16.38
N ASP A 222 14.46 19.59 -16.14
CA ASP A 222 14.85 20.11 -14.81
C ASP A 222 15.32 19.07 -13.77
N GLY A 223 15.99 18.02 -14.21
CA GLY A 223 16.46 16.95 -13.32
C GLY A 223 15.35 16.18 -12.61
N MET A 224 14.11 16.25 -13.13
CA MET A 224 12.94 15.62 -12.52
C MET A 224 13.14 14.12 -12.36
N CYS A 225 12.90 13.64 -11.15
CA CYS A 225 12.86 12.22 -10.83
C CYS A 225 11.43 11.78 -10.58
N ARG A 226 11.14 10.50 -10.83
CA ARG A 226 9.89 9.87 -10.42
C ARG A 226 10.10 9.11 -9.12
N PHE A 227 9.10 9.20 -8.26
CA PHE A 227 9.03 8.52 -6.98
C PHE A 227 7.64 7.93 -6.78
N ASP A 228 7.53 6.62 -6.60
CA ASP A 228 6.27 5.94 -6.36
C ASP A 228 6.17 5.55 -4.88
N ILE A 229 5.02 5.82 -4.28
CA ILE A 229 4.66 5.43 -2.90
C ILE A 229 3.44 4.50 -2.96
N ASP A 230 3.63 3.25 -2.56
CA ASP A 230 2.54 2.28 -2.40
C ASP A 230 2.14 2.17 -0.95
N LEU A 231 0.87 2.44 -0.65
CA LEU A 231 0.29 2.37 0.69
C LEU A 231 -0.52 1.08 0.87
N PHE A 232 -0.45 0.52 2.08
CA PHE A 232 -1.16 -0.69 2.51
C PHE A 232 -1.72 -0.51 3.92
N GLY A 233 -3.00 -0.80 4.06
CA GLY A 233 -3.81 -0.42 5.21
C GLY A 233 -4.90 0.60 4.83
N THR A 234 -5.81 0.87 5.76
CA THR A 234 -7.00 1.69 5.51
C THR A 234 -7.17 2.85 6.49
N ASP A 235 -6.18 3.08 7.36
CA ASP A 235 -6.21 4.17 8.32
C ASP A 235 -5.75 5.50 7.69
N PRO A 236 -6.59 6.55 7.62
CA PRO A 236 -6.23 7.79 6.95
C PRO A 236 -5.07 8.54 7.58
N VAL A 237 -4.96 8.54 8.91
CA VAL A 237 -3.91 9.27 9.63
C VAL A 237 -2.56 8.60 9.40
N SER A 238 -2.51 7.27 9.50
CA SER A 238 -1.33 6.50 9.12
C SER A 238 -0.98 6.71 7.65
N ALA A 239 -1.96 6.73 6.73
CA ALA A 239 -1.70 6.99 5.31
C ALA A 239 -1.00 8.34 5.07
N GLN A 240 -1.51 9.42 5.68
CA GLN A 240 -0.93 10.76 5.59
C GLN A 240 0.49 10.81 6.18
N SER A 241 0.67 10.22 7.37
CA SER A 241 1.99 10.13 8.01
C SER A 241 2.99 9.35 7.15
N HIS A 242 2.60 8.20 6.60
CA HIS A 242 3.45 7.40 5.73
C HIS A 242 3.81 8.14 4.43
N VAL A 243 2.89 8.89 3.82
CA VAL A 243 3.19 9.73 2.65
C VAL A 243 4.25 10.77 2.99
N LEU A 244 4.04 11.52 4.07
CA LEU A 244 4.99 12.54 4.52
C LEU A 244 6.39 11.96 4.76
N HIS A 245 6.48 10.86 5.50
CA HIS A 245 7.77 10.23 5.80
C HIS A 245 8.47 9.67 4.55
N GLN A 246 7.72 9.11 3.60
CA GLN A 246 8.31 8.69 2.33
C GLN A 246 8.83 9.89 1.51
N LEU A 247 8.15 11.04 1.54
CA LEU A 247 8.65 12.27 0.90
C LEU A 247 9.93 12.80 1.58
N ILE A 248 10.02 12.72 2.91
CA ILE A 248 11.22 13.08 3.67
C ILE A 248 12.40 12.15 3.30
N GLU A 249 12.18 10.83 3.24
CA GLU A 249 13.22 9.89 2.80
C GLU A 249 13.65 10.14 1.35
N MET A 250 12.69 10.43 0.47
CA MET A 250 12.96 10.78 -0.93
C MET A 250 13.80 12.06 -1.05
N GLN A 251 13.48 13.12 -0.31
CA GLN A 251 14.25 14.37 -0.32
C GLN A 251 15.73 14.15 0.03
N ARG A 252 16.03 13.22 0.96
CA ARG A 252 17.41 12.92 1.38
C ARG A 252 18.26 12.28 0.28
N VAL A 253 17.64 11.57 -0.65
CA VAL A 253 18.33 10.80 -1.71
C VAL A 253 18.17 11.43 -3.09
N LEU A 254 17.39 12.50 -3.20
CA LEU A 254 17.16 13.20 -4.46
C LEU A 254 18.44 13.93 -4.91
N PRO A 255 18.80 13.89 -6.20
CA PRO A 255 19.92 14.68 -6.71
C PRO A 255 19.73 16.17 -6.43
N ALA A 256 20.84 16.87 -6.13
CA ALA A 256 20.81 18.32 -5.92
C ALA A 256 20.21 19.05 -7.13
N GLY A 257 19.23 19.92 -6.89
CA GLY A 257 18.50 20.63 -7.93
C GLY A 257 17.40 19.82 -8.63
N GLY A 258 17.21 18.54 -8.31
CA GLY A 258 16.19 17.69 -8.92
C GLY A 258 14.83 17.86 -8.26
N GLY A 259 13.76 18.04 -9.03
CA GLY A 259 12.39 17.94 -8.52
C GLY A 259 11.85 16.51 -8.55
N ALA A 260 10.63 16.31 -8.05
CA ALA A 260 10.00 14.99 -7.99
C ALA A 260 8.59 14.98 -8.59
N VAL A 261 8.28 13.98 -9.41
CA VAL A 261 6.92 13.56 -9.70
C VAL A 261 6.60 12.38 -8.81
N CYS A 262 5.64 12.55 -7.91
CA CYS A 262 5.24 11.54 -6.95
C CYS A 262 3.92 10.88 -7.37
N TYR A 263 3.88 9.55 -7.35
CA TYR A 263 2.65 8.77 -7.51
C TYR A 263 2.31 8.06 -6.20
N LEU A 264 1.11 8.30 -5.69
CA LEU A 264 0.60 7.66 -4.47
C LEU A 264 -0.44 6.62 -4.87
N PHE A 265 -0.19 5.36 -4.51
CA PHE A 265 -1.10 4.24 -4.75
C PHE A 265 -1.71 3.78 -3.43
N ALA A 266 -3.03 3.91 -3.27
CA ALA A 266 -3.71 3.62 -2.01
C ALA A 266 -5.02 2.85 -2.23
N GLU A 267 -5.54 2.22 -1.17
CA GLU A 267 -6.90 1.70 -1.19
C GLU A 267 -7.91 2.82 -1.49
N THR A 268 -8.95 2.54 -2.26
CA THR A 268 -9.89 3.56 -2.74
C THR A 268 -10.61 4.31 -1.61
N SER A 269 -10.77 3.67 -0.45
CA SER A 269 -11.34 4.30 0.75
C SER A 269 -10.50 5.45 1.30
N LEU A 270 -9.19 5.51 0.99
CA LEU A 270 -8.27 6.56 1.44
C LEU A 270 -8.19 7.76 0.49
N PHE A 271 -8.81 7.66 -0.69
CA PHE A 271 -8.68 8.67 -1.73
C PHE A 271 -9.15 10.06 -1.29
N PRO A 272 -10.32 10.24 -0.64
CA PRO A 272 -10.77 11.56 -0.21
C PRO A 272 -9.79 12.25 0.75
N GLU A 273 -9.31 11.53 1.76
CA GLU A 273 -8.44 12.04 2.82
C GLU A 273 -7.03 12.31 2.32
N LEU A 274 -6.50 11.46 1.43
CA LEU A 274 -5.20 11.69 0.80
C LEU A 274 -5.26 12.83 -0.21
N ASN A 275 -6.35 12.94 -0.99
CA ASN A 275 -6.52 14.02 -1.94
C ASN A 275 -6.64 15.38 -1.21
N GLN A 276 -7.35 15.41 -0.07
CA GLN A 276 -7.38 16.58 0.81
C GLN A 276 -6.00 16.89 1.40
N PHE A 277 -5.30 15.86 1.88
CA PHE A 277 -3.95 16.02 2.44
C PHE A 277 -2.94 16.55 1.43
N CYS A 278 -3.08 16.21 0.14
CA CYS A 278 -2.20 16.67 -0.93
C CYS A 278 -2.60 18.05 -1.51
N GLN A 279 -3.66 18.71 -1.02
CA GLN A 279 -4.08 20.02 -1.55
C GLN A 279 -2.95 21.05 -1.44
N GLY A 280 -2.67 21.81 -2.50
CA GLY A 280 -1.56 22.77 -2.52
C GLY A 280 -0.22 22.19 -3.01
N LEU A 281 -0.18 20.88 -3.26
CA LEU A 281 0.75 20.28 -4.21
C LEU A 281 0.17 20.40 -5.62
N GLU A 282 1.03 20.58 -6.63
CA GLU A 282 0.58 20.71 -8.02
C GLU A 282 0.23 19.32 -8.58
N PRO A 283 -0.97 19.11 -9.15
CA PRO A 283 -1.34 17.84 -9.78
C PRO A 283 -0.51 17.58 -11.06
N PHE A 284 -0.09 16.33 -11.28
CA PHE A 284 0.70 15.97 -12.47
C PHE A 284 -0.09 15.25 -13.58
N TYR A 285 -0.74 14.13 -13.25
CA TYR A 285 -1.35 13.23 -14.23
C TYR A 285 -2.75 12.76 -13.80
N LYS A 286 -3.68 12.67 -14.76
CA LYS A 286 -5.12 12.51 -14.49
C LYS A 286 -5.61 11.05 -14.43
N VAL A 287 -4.71 10.07 -14.33
CA VAL A 287 -5.13 8.69 -14.05
C VAL A 287 -5.41 8.58 -12.56
N ILE A 288 -6.63 8.14 -12.23
CA ILE A 288 -7.13 8.08 -10.86
C ILE A 288 -7.24 6.66 -10.29
N GLU A 289 -7.09 5.64 -11.14
CA GLU A 289 -7.19 4.24 -10.72
C GLU A 289 -6.19 3.36 -11.46
N GLN A 290 -5.54 2.50 -10.69
CA GLN A 290 -4.77 1.35 -11.15
C GLN A 290 -5.61 0.09 -10.91
N HIS A 291 -5.66 -0.80 -11.90
CA HIS A 291 -6.25 -2.13 -11.75
C HIS A 291 -5.17 -3.19 -11.93
N VAL A 292 -5.28 -4.29 -11.20
CA VAL A 292 -4.50 -5.49 -11.45
C VAL A 292 -5.41 -6.52 -12.10
N LEU A 293 -4.99 -7.00 -13.25
CA LEU A 293 -5.69 -7.99 -14.06
C LEU A 293 -4.88 -9.29 -14.09
N GLU A 294 -5.57 -10.42 -14.13
CA GLU A 294 -4.98 -11.75 -14.16
C GLU A 294 -5.62 -12.62 -15.25
N ILE A 295 -4.78 -13.44 -15.88
CA ILE A 295 -5.16 -14.43 -16.90
C ILE A 295 -4.47 -15.75 -16.54
N GLU A 296 -5.17 -16.87 -16.64
CA GLU A 296 -4.60 -18.22 -16.52
C GLU A 296 -3.95 -18.64 -17.84
N VAL A 297 -2.79 -19.32 -17.78
CA VAL A 297 -1.96 -19.67 -18.95
C VAL A 297 -1.96 -21.15 -19.25
#